data_AF-A0A519XU34-F1
#
_entry.id   AF-A0A519XU34-F1
#
_cell.length_a   1.000
_cell.length_b   1.000
_cell.length_c   1.000
_cell.angle_alpha   90.00
_cell.angle_beta   90.00
_cell.angle_gamma   90.00
#
_symmetry.space_group_name_H-M   'P 1'
#
loop_
_entity.id
_entity.type
_entity.pdbx_description
1 polymer ?
#
loop_
_entity_poly.entity_id
_entity_poly.type
_entity_poly.pdbx_seq_one_letter_code
_entity_poly.pdbx_strand_id
1 'polypeptide(L)'
;TEALANRHGFDPQHPNYLVMRYRLPTEAEWEYAAGGSVVPHEPYGVPSAQNRVQVNPDAAEYLRTRAGTAQPVDQIRQDIKAFNKAAPEITQFNCQRSVPYFMALPTPGYVFDLPQNYYGLYHMAGNVAELTQEPGLTKGGSYRDSLAACAIKARGRYTGPSAGIGFRCVCEIAFPNHH
;
A
#
# COMPACT_ATOMS: atom_id res chain seq x y z
N THR A 1 -25.05 -5.26 -20.63
CA THR A 1 -26.44 -5.13 -20.13
C THR A 1 -26.89 -3.71 -20.40
N GLU A 2 -28.16 -3.51 -20.76
CA GLU A 2 -28.77 -2.20 -21.09
C GLU A 2 -28.52 -1.09 -20.04
N ALA A 3 -28.13 -1.46 -18.82
CA ALA A 3 -27.74 -0.54 -17.75
C ALA A 3 -26.50 0.35 -18.02
N LEU A 4 -25.65 0.04 -19.01
CA LEU A 4 -24.54 0.91 -19.40
C LEU A 4 -24.91 1.95 -20.47
N ALA A 5 -25.96 1.71 -21.26
CA ALA A 5 -26.37 2.57 -22.38
C ALA A 5 -27.06 3.87 -21.92
N ASN A 6 -27.68 3.89 -20.74
CA ASN A 6 -28.36 5.08 -20.18
C ASN A 6 -27.43 6.03 -19.42
N ARG A 7 -26.11 5.84 -19.48
CA ARG A 7 -25.14 6.79 -18.92
C ARG A 7 -24.65 7.71 -20.04
N HIS A 8 -25.17 8.93 -20.06
CA HIS A 8 -24.85 10.02 -21.01
C HIS A 8 -23.35 10.24 -21.29
N GLY A 9 -22.45 9.75 -20.43
CA GLY A 9 -21.00 9.82 -20.60
C GLY A 9 -20.38 8.83 -21.59
N PHE A 10 -21.13 7.87 -22.16
CA PHE A 10 -20.57 6.86 -23.08
C PHE A 10 -21.01 7.00 -24.54
N ASP A 11 -21.91 7.93 -24.85
CA ASP A 11 -22.28 8.26 -26.23
C ASP A 11 -21.29 9.28 -26.81
N PRO A 12 -20.50 8.93 -27.85
CA PRO A 12 -19.52 9.84 -28.46
C PRO A 12 -20.10 11.14 -29.01
N GLN A 13 -21.40 11.19 -29.29
CA GLN A 13 -22.08 12.37 -29.83
C GLN A 13 -22.67 13.27 -28.73
N HIS A 14 -22.73 12.79 -27.49
CA HIS A 14 -23.32 13.53 -26.40
C HIS A 14 -22.39 14.67 -25.93
N PRO A 15 -22.89 15.88 -25.61
CA PRO A 15 -22.04 17.00 -25.17
C PRO A 15 -21.16 16.66 -23.95
N ASN A 16 -21.68 15.82 -23.05
CA ASN A 16 -20.95 15.34 -21.86
C ASN A 16 -20.25 13.99 -22.08
N TYR A 17 -19.89 13.64 -23.32
CA TYR A 17 -19.13 12.44 -23.62
C TYR A 17 -17.80 12.41 -22.84
N LEU A 18 -17.52 11.29 -22.21
CA LEU A 18 -16.40 11.09 -21.31
C LEU A 18 -15.53 9.94 -21.80
N VAL A 19 -14.25 10.20 -21.98
CA VAL A 19 -13.26 9.15 -22.26
C VAL A 19 -12.39 8.96 -21.03
N MET A 20 -12.40 7.73 -20.49
CA MET A 20 -11.51 7.32 -19.40
C MET A 20 -10.39 6.43 -19.96
N ARG A 21 -9.12 6.77 -19.69
CA ARG A 21 -7.96 5.97 -20.08
C ARG A 21 -7.17 5.57 -18.85
N TYR A 22 -7.09 4.27 -18.60
CA TYR A 22 -6.31 3.71 -17.50
C TYR A 22 -4.93 3.30 -17.97
N ARG A 23 -3.92 3.62 -17.17
CA ARG A 23 -2.52 3.24 -17.39
C ARG A 23 -1.76 3.13 -16.07
N LEU A 24 -0.58 2.54 -16.10
CA LEU A 24 0.37 2.67 -14.99
C LEU A 24 0.74 4.14 -14.80
N PRO A 25 1.04 4.59 -13.58
CA PRO A 25 1.63 5.91 -13.36
C PRO A 25 3.06 5.96 -13.93
N THR A 26 3.48 7.12 -14.40
CA THR A 26 4.91 7.45 -14.50
C THR A 26 5.53 7.47 -13.10
N GLU A 27 6.85 7.40 -13.00
CA GLU A 27 7.52 7.55 -11.71
C GLU A 27 7.14 8.88 -11.03
N ALA A 28 7.09 9.97 -11.79
CA ALA A 28 6.77 11.29 -11.27
C ALA A 28 5.34 11.37 -10.72
N GLU A 29 4.36 10.79 -11.44
CA GLU A 29 2.97 10.71 -10.96
C GLU A 29 2.84 9.82 -9.72
N TRP A 30 3.60 8.73 -9.67
CA TRP A 30 3.64 7.85 -8.51
C TRP A 30 4.19 8.60 -7.28
N GLU A 31 5.30 9.33 -7.42
CA GLU A 31 5.90 10.10 -6.33
C GLU A 31 5.00 11.25 -5.88
N TYR A 32 4.30 11.90 -6.82
CA TYR A 32 3.28 12.89 -6.52
C TYR A 32 2.16 12.27 -5.70
N ALA A 33 1.58 11.16 -6.17
CA ALA A 33 0.53 10.44 -5.46
C ALA A 33 0.99 9.95 -4.08
N ALA A 34 2.27 9.60 -3.92
CA ALA A 34 2.84 9.18 -2.64
C ALA A 34 2.99 10.33 -1.63
N GLY A 35 2.83 11.59 -2.07
CA GLY A 35 2.90 12.79 -1.22
C GLY A 35 4.23 13.54 -1.33
N GLY A 36 5.12 13.18 -2.26
CA GLY A 36 6.48 13.73 -2.34
C GLY A 36 6.56 15.26 -2.46
N SER A 37 5.52 15.90 -3.02
CA SER A 37 5.45 17.36 -3.17
C SER A 37 4.70 18.07 -2.04
N VAL A 38 3.87 17.35 -1.27
CA VAL A 38 3.03 17.94 -0.20
C VAL A 38 3.68 17.77 1.16
N VAL A 39 4.44 16.70 1.35
CA VAL A 39 5.15 16.39 2.59
C VAL A 39 6.62 16.09 2.29
N PRO A 40 7.41 17.09 1.84
CA PRO A 40 8.76 16.88 1.31
C PRO A 40 9.77 16.33 2.33
N HIS A 41 9.47 16.45 3.63
CA HIS A 41 10.29 15.93 4.73
C HIS A 41 9.79 14.58 5.26
N GLU A 42 8.75 14.00 4.66
CA GLU A 42 8.17 12.71 5.04
C GLU A 42 8.55 11.66 3.98
N PRO A 43 9.65 10.89 4.19
CA PRO A 43 10.16 9.98 3.17
C PRO A 43 9.20 8.84 2.80
N TYR A 44 8.13 8.64 3.58
CA TYR A 44 7.11 7.60 3.38
C TYR A 44 5.70 8.18 3.22
N GLY A 45 5.57 9.49 3.02
CA GLY A 45 4.26 10.16 2.82
C GLY A 45 3.40 10.24 4.07
N VAL A 46 3.99 10.01 5.24
CA VAL A 46 3.36 10.12 6.56
C VAL A 46 4.33 10.75 7.57
N PRO A 47 3.82 11.43 8.63
CA PRO A 47 4.66 12.17 9.58
C PRO A 47 5.68 11.32 10.34
N SER A 48 5.41 10.03 10.54
CA SER A 48 6.32 9.10 11.20
C SER A 48 6.30 7.75 10.49
N ALA A 49 7.44 7.09 10.36
CA ALA A 49 7.50 5.71 9.88
C ALA A 49 7.24 4.66 10.98
N GLN A 50 7.29 5.12 12.23
CA GLN A 50 7.18 4.27 13.42
C GLN A 50 5.98 4.70 14.26
N ASN A 51 5.30 3.72 14.83
CA ASN A 51 4.17 3.97 15.70
C ASN A 51 4.15 2.98 16.86
N ARG A 52 3.62 3.44 18.01
CA ARG A 52 3.29 2.57 19.13
C ARG A 52 1.97 1.90 18.85
N VAL A 53 1.90 0.60 19.08
CA VAL A 53 0.67 -0.17 18.86
C VAL A 53 0.33 -0.98 20.09
N GLN A 54 -0.97 -1.09 20.37
CA GLN A 54 -1.49 -2.06 21.31
C GLN A 54 -2.18 -3.17 20.54
N VAL A 55 -1.85 -4.41 20.89
CA VAL A 55 -2.43 -5.60 20.26
C VAL A 55 -3.45 -6.19 21.21
N ASN A 56 -4.68 -6.42 20.74
CA ASN A 56 -5.69 -7.09 21.55
C ASN A 56 -5.25 -8.55 21.86
N PRO A 57 -5.04 -8.95 23.13
CA PRO A 57 -4.67 -10.32 23.46
C PRO A 57 -5.69 -11.38 23.01
N ASP A 58 -6.96 -11.00 22.84
CA ASP A 58 -8.01 -11.91 22.36
C ASP A 58 -7.88 -12.22 20.87
N ALA A 59 -7.08 -11.45 20.12
CA ALA A 59 -6.77 -11.71 18.72
C ALA A 59 -5.70 -12.82 18.52
N ALA A 60 -5.23 -13.47 19.59
CA ALA A 60 -4.13 -14.44 19.54
C ALA A 60 -4.35 -15.57 18.51
N GLU A 61 -5.57 -16.12 18.42
CA GLU A 61 -5.94 -17.15 17.45
C GLU A 61 -5.82 -16.64 16.00
N TYR A 62 -6.37 -15.44 15.74
CA TYR A 62 -6.28 -14.79 14.44
C TYR A 62 -4.82 -14.49 14.04
N LEU A 63 -4.03 -13.96 14.98
CA LEU A 63 -2.62 -13.63 14.74
C LEU A 63 -1.77 -14.88 14.51
N ARG A 64 -2.09 -16.00 15.19
CA ARG A 64 -1.46 -17.30 14.91
C ARG A 64 -1.61 -17.69 13.45
N THR A 65 -2.85 -17.68 12.96
CA THR A 65 -3.20 -18.02 11.58
C THR A 65 -2.56 -17.05 10.59
N ARG A 66 -2.67 -15.73 10.84
CA ARG A 66 -2.11 -14.71 9.94
C ARG A 66 -0.58 -14.78 9.85
N ALA A 67 0.10 -14.98 10.97
CA ALA A 67 1.56 -15.08 11.01
C ALA A 67 2.09 -16.44 10.53
N GLY A 68 1.23 -17.46 10.41
CA GLY A 68 1.64 -18.82 10.04
C GLY A 68 2.53 -19.49 11.10
N THR A 69 2.40 -19.12 12.38
CA THR A 69 3.23 -19.65 13.46
C THR A 69 2.61 -20.89 14.09
N ALA A 70 3.46 -21.83 14.52
CA ALA A 70 3.06 -23.04 15.24
C ALA A 70 2.95 -22.85 16.76
N GLN A 71 3.21 -21.64 17.28
CA GLN A 71 3.17 -21.37 18.72
C GLN A 71 1.75 -21.56 19.30
N PRO A 72 1.61 -22.07 20.53
CA PRO A 72 0.32 -22.19 21.20
C PRO A 72 -0.38 -20.84 21.40
N VAL A 73 -1.71 -20.80 21.31
CA VAL A 73 -2.51 -19.58 21.45
C VAL A 73 -2.31 -18.90 22.81
N ASP A 74 -2.15 -19.70 23.88
CA ASP A 74 -1.90 -19.17 25.22
C ASP A 74 -0.52 -18.51 25.33
N GLN A 75 0.50 -19.06 24.66
CA GLN A 75 1.82 -18.44 24.58
C GLN A 75 1.74 -17.11 23.83
N ILE A 76 1.06 -17.08 22.69
CA ILE A 76 0.85 -15.85 21.91
C ILE A 76 0.15 -14.79 22.75
N ARG A 77 -0.88 -15.16 23.52
CA ARG A 77 -1.59 -14.24 24.42
C ARG A 77 -0.67 -13.65 25.51
N GLN A 78 0.24 -14.47 26.06
CA GLN A 78 1.24 -14.00 27.03
C GLN A 78 2.25 -13.04 26.39
N ASP A 79 2.74 -13.39 25.19
CA ASP A 79 3.70 -12.57 24.46
C ASP A 79 3.09 -11.22 24.03
N ILE A 80 1.80 -11.20 23.65
CA ILE A 80 1.06 -9.96 23.37
C ILE A 80 1.01 -9.07 24.62
N LYS A 81 0.71 -9.63 25.80
CA LYS A 81 0.68 -8.87 27.05
C LYS A 81 2.06 -8.29 27.39
N ALA A 82 3.12 -9.07 27.21
CA ALA A 82 4.49 -8.61 27.41
C ALA A 82 4.88 -7.49 26.44
N PHE A 83 4.54 -7.65 25.15
CA PHE A 83 4.74 -6.63 24.12
C PHE A 83 4.00 -5.33 24.45
N ASN A 84 2.71 -5.41 24.77
CA ASN A 84 1.91 -4.23 25.13
C ASN A 84 2.46 -3.51 26.36
N LYS A 85 2.98 -4.25 27.34
CA LYS A 85 3.62 -3.68 28.54
C LYS A 85 4.92 -2.94 28.21
N ALA A 86 5.72 -3.47 27.28
CA ALA A 86 6.95 -2.82 26.83
C ALA A 86 6.68 -1.59 25.94
N ALA A 87 5.48 -1.50 25.34
CA ALA A 87 5.03 -0.40 24.49
C ALA A 87 6.06 0.05 23.42
N PRO A 88 6.67 -0.89 22.66
CA PRO A 88 7.67 -0.53 21.67
C PRO A 88 7.06 0.22 20.48
N GLU A 89 7.89 1.01 19.82
CA GLU A 89 7.58 1.55 18.50
C GLU A 89 7.92 0.51 17.43
N ILE A 90 7.04 0.37 16.44
CA ILE A 90 7.22 -0.54 15.32
C ILE A 90 7.05 0.20 14.00
N THR A 91 7.69 -0.31 12.96
CA THR A 91 7.42 0.14 11.59
C THR A 91 5.97 -0.16 11.23
N GLN A 92 5.24 0.89 10.84
CA GLN A 92 3.79 0.81 10.59
C GLN A 92 3.42 0.37 9.18
N PHE A 93 4.39 0.14 8.30
CA PHE A 93 4.19 -0.38 6.95
C PHE A 93 4.35 -1.90 6.92
N ASN A 94 3.71 -2.53 5.94
CA ASN A 94 3.96 -3.92 5.61
C ASN A 94 5.26 -4.04 4.79
N CYS A 95 6.41 -3.93 5.45
CA CYS A 95 7.74 -4.14 4.89
C CYS A 95 8.53 -5.11 5.77
N GLN A 96 9.77 -5.42 5.42
CA GLN A 96 10.68 -6.14 6.31
C GLN A 96 10.85 -5.35 7.62
N ARG A 97 10.37 -5.91 8.72
CA ARG A 97 10.29 -5.24 10.02
C ARG A 97 10.71 -6.16 11.16
N SER A 98 11.40 -5.58 12.15
CA SER A 98 11.79 -6.28 13.37
C SER A 98 10.65 -6.24 14.38
N VAL A 99 9.70 -7.16 14.25
CA VAL A 99 8.53 -7.30 15.13
C VAL A 99 8.45 -8.71 15.74
N PRO A 100 7.71 -8.90 16.84
CA PRO A 100 7.45 -10.24 17.35
C PRO A 100 6.80 -11.14 16.30
N TYR A 101 7.07 -12.45 16.39
CA TYR A 101 6.63 -13.44 15.39
C TYR A 101 5.10 -13.41 15.15
N PHE A 102 4.28 -13.17 16.18
CA PHE A 102 2.81 -13.10 16.06
C PHE A 102 2.33 -11.86 15.30
N MET A 103 3.21 -10.88 15.07
CA MET A 103 2.96 -9.70 14.23
C MET A 103 3.57 -9.84 12.84
N ALA A 104 4.14 -10.98 12.44
CA ALA A 104 4.66 -11.13 11.09
C ALA A 104 3.56 -10.86 10.04
N LEU A 105 3.95 -10.21 8.94
CA LEU A 105 3.13 -9.97 7.77
C LEU A 105 3.83 -10.63 6.56
N PRO A 106 3.71 -11.95 6.39
CA PRO A 106 4.49 -12.70 5.40
C PRO A 106 3.91 -12.61 3.98
N THR A 107 2.80 -11.90 3.80
CA THR A 107 2.07 -11.73 2.53
C THR A 107 1.55 -10.29 2.43
N PRO A 108 1.08 -9.87 1.24
CA PRO A 108 0.36 -8.62 1.13
C PRO A 108 -0.84 -8.55 2.08
N GLY A 109 -1.07 -7.37 2.64
CA GLY A 109 -2.17 -7.05 3.55
C GLY A 109 -3.43 -6.59 2.83
N TYR A 110 -4.45 -6.23 3.60
CA TYR A 110 -5.70 -5.71 3.07
C TYR A 110 -5.49 -4.29 2.51
N VAL A 111 -6.06 -3.99 1.35
CA VAL A 111 -5.76 -2.74 0.62
C VAL A 111 -6.14 -1.45 1.36
N PHE A 112 -6.98 -1.53 2.40
CA PHE A 112 -7.37 -0.40 3.25
C PHE A 112 -6.86 -0.53 4.71
N ASP A 113 -5.88 -1.40 4.97
CA ASP A 113 -5.18 -1.44 6.26
C ASP A 113 -3.94 -0.52 6.29
N LEU A 114 -3.43 -0.26 7.50
CA LEU A 114 -2.25 0.59 7.77
C LEU A 114 -2.50 2.08 7.38
N PRO A 115 -1.54 3.01 7.55
CA PRO A 115 -1.84 4.43 7.42
C PRO A 115 -1.97 4.85 5.96
N GLN A 116 -2.93 5.75 5.71
CA GLN A 116 -3.03 6.50 4.47
C GLN A 116 -2.07 7.71 4.48
N ASN A 117 -1.63 8.13 3.30
CA ASN A 117 -0.94 9.41 3.15
C ASN A 117 -1.92 10.61 3.12
N TYR A 118 -1.38 11.81 2.90
CA TYR A 118 -2.16 13.05 2.81
C TYR A 118 -3.35 12.98 1.83
N TYR A 119 -3.20 12.26 0.73
CA TYR A 119 -4.24 12.11 -0.31
C TYR A 119 -5.24 10.98 -0.01
N GLY A 120 -5.15 10.32 1.14
CA GLY A 120 -5.99 9.16 1.47
C GLY A 120 -5.59 7.89 0.73
N LEU A 121 -4.38 7.82 0.16
CA LEU A 121 -3.89 6.62 -0.52
C LEU A 121 -3.18 5.70 0.48
N TYR A 122 -3.57 4.44 0.46
CA TYR A 122 -3.00 3.38 1.27
C TYR A 122 -1.85 2.70 0.53
N HIS A 123 -0.94 2.11 1.31
CA HIS A 123 0.15 1.25 0.83
C HIS A 123 1.04 1.87 -0.24
N MET A 124 1.25 3.20 -0.19
CA MET A 124 2.29 3.84 -1.02
C MET A 124 3.70 3.40 -0.57
N ALA A 125 3.88 3.05 0.70
CA ALA A 125 5.10 2.46 1.24
C ALA A 125 4.82 1.02 1.73
N GLY A 126 5.57 0.05 1.22
CA GLY A 126 5.46 -1.36 1.53
C GLY A 126 4.31 -2.05 0.80
N ASN A 127 3.86 -3.17 1.37
CA ASN A 127 2.89 -4.10 0.83
C ASN A 127 3.39 -4.76 -0.47
N VAL A 128 3.31 -4.09 -1.60
CA VAL A 128 3.87 -4.58 -2.87
C VAL A 128 4.59 -3.45 -3.58
N ALA A 129 5.74 -3.76 -4.18
CA ALA A 129 6.41 -2.81 -5.06
C ALA A 129 5.54 -2.61 -6.31
N GLU A 130 5.29 -1.36 -6.67
CA GLU A 130 4.33 -1.03 -7.71
C GLU A 130 5.05 -0.72 -9.03
N LEU A 131 4.56 -1.35 -10.10
CA LEU A 131 5.01 -1.09 -11.46
C LEU A 131 4.72 0.36 -11.86
N THR A 132 5.68 0.96 -12.56
CA THR A 132 5.50 2.25 -13.24
C THR A 132 5.51 2.05 -14.75
N GLN A 133 5.25 3.12 -15.52
CA GLN A 133 5.33 3.09 -16.98
C GLN A 133 6.74 2.83 -17.50
N GLU A 134 7.74 3.23 -16.73
CA GLU A 134 9.14 3.03 -17.04
C GLU A 134 9.47 1.51 -16.94
N PRO A 135 9.79 0.84 -18.05
CA PRO A 135 10.04 -0.59 -18.03
C PRO A 135 11.19 -0.97 -17.10
N GLY A 136 11.00 -2.01 -16.30
CA GLY A 136 12.00 -2.48 -15.33
C GLY A 136 12.07 -1.68 -14.03
N LEU A 137 11.25 -0.64 -13.83
CA LEU A 137 11.19 0.17 -12.61
C LEU A 137 9.99 -0.20 -11.72
N THR A 138 10.22 -0.23 -10.41
CA THR A 138 9.16 -0.24 -9.40
C THR A 138 9.37 0.84 -8.33
N LYS A 139 8.31 1.19 -7.61
CA LYS A 139 8.31 2.12 -6.49
C LYS A 139 7.63 1.52 -5.25
N GLY A 140 7.82 2.14 -4.10
CA GLY A 140 7.09 1.80 -2.85
C GLY A 140 7.62 0.58 -2.08
N GLY A 141 8.36 -0.34 -2.70
CA GLY A 141 8.87 -1.55 -2.04
C GLY A 141 7.76 -2.50 -1.56
N SER A 142 8.11 -3.70 -1.10
CA SER A 142 7.16 -4.75 -0.75
C SER A 142 7.27 -5.21 0.71
N TYR A 143 6.39 -6.13 1.13
CA TYR A 143 6.47 -6.82 2.42
C TYR A 143 7.80 -7.56 2.68
N ARG A 144 8.63 -7.75 1.64
CA ARG A 144 9.94 -8.41 1.74
C ARG A 144 11.11 -7.42 1.75
N ASP A 145 10.86 -6.16 1.42
CA ASP A 145 11.92 -5.16 1.25
C ASP A 145 12.15 -4.37 2.53
N SER A 146 13.35 -3.83 2.68
CA SER A 146 13.69 -2.97 3.81
C SER A 146 12.85 -1.69 3.80
N LEU A 147 12.66 -1.09 4.98
CA LEU A 147 11.98 0.21 5.09
C LEU A 147 12.60 1.26 4.16
N ALA A 148 13.93 1.31 4.04
CA ALA A 148 14.61 2.26 3.15
C ALA A 148 14.24 2.09 1.67
N ALA A 149 14.00 0.85 1.22
CA ALA A 149 13.54 0.57 -0.13
C ALA A 149 12.07 0.98 -0.38
N CYS A 150 11.31 1.21 0.70
CA CYS A 150 9.92 1.71 0.64
C CYS A 150 9.80 3.23 0.60
N ALA A 151 10.91 3.98 0.65
CA ALA A 151 10.87 5.44 0.60
C ALA A 151 10.37 5.95 -0.76
N ILE A 152 9.67 7.09 -0.76
CA ILE A 152 9.07 7.68 -1.97
C ILE A 152 10.07 7.79 -3.12
N LYS A 153 11.30 8.25 -2.80
CA LYS A 153 12.37 8.45 -3.77
C LYS A 153 13.18 7.19 -4.08
N ALA A 154 12.98 6.09 -3.35
CA ALA A 154 13.65 4.84 -3.64
C ALA A 154 13.16 4.27 -4.98
N ARG A 155 14.04 3.54 -5.68
CA ARG A 155 13.74 2.86 -6.95
C ARG A 155 14.02 1.38 -6.77
N GLY A 156 13.00 0.56 -7.03
CA GLY A 156 13.13 -0.88 -7.17
C GLY A 156 13.34 -1.28 -8.63
N ARG A 157 13.67 -2.56 -8.87
CA ARG A 157 13.78 -3.13 -10.21
C ARG A 157 13.04 -4.44 -10.31
N TYR A 158 12.62 -4.81 -11.52
CA TYR A 158 12.03 -6.10 -11.81
C TYR A 158 12.49 -6.66 -13.15
N THR A 159 12.50 -7.98 -13.25
CA THR A 159 12.77 -8.73 -14.49
C THR A 159 11.58 -9.55 -14.96
N GLY A 160 10.56 -9.68 -14.12
CA GLY A 160 9.35 -10.44 -14.39
C GLY A 160 8.39 -10.44 -13.19
N PRO A 161 7.31 -11.23 -13.27
CA PRO A 161 6.35 -11.36 -12.18
C PRO A 161 6.99 -11.88 -10.90
N SER A 162 6.57 -11.32 -9.75
CA SER A 162 7.02 -11.74 -8.42
C SER A 162 5.90 -11.51 -7.41
N ALA A 163 5.86 -12.33 -6.35
CA ALA A 163 4.86 -12.22 -5.29
C ALA A 163 4.92 -10.89 -4.50
N GLY A 164 6.02 -10.13 -4.62
CA GLY A 164 6.17 -8.80 -4.02
C GLY A 164 5.89 -7.65 -4.98
N ILE A 165 5.46 -7.91 -6.21
CA ILE A 165 5.24 -6.89 -7.24
C ILE A 165 3.76 -6.83 -7.59
N GLY A 166 3.21 -5.62 -7.58
CA GLY A 166 1.84 -5.32 -7.96
C GLY A 166 1.78 -4.03 -8.78
N PHE A 167 0.61 -3.40 -8.83
CA PHE A 167 0.43 -2.14 -9.54
C PHE A 167 -0.76 -1.37 -8.98
N ARG A 168 -0.77 -0.06 -9.26
CA ARG A 168 -1.98 0.77 -9.25
C ARG A 168 -2.12 1.48 -10.59
N CYS A 169 -3.32 1.92 -10.89
CA CYS A 169 -3.60 2.67 -12.12
C CYS A 169 -3.81 4.14 -11.81
N VAL A 170 -3.45 4.98 -12.77
CA VAL A 170 -3.98 6.33 -12.91
C VAL A 170 -5.03 6.34 -14.01
N CYS A 171 -5.96 7.29 -13.94
CA CYS A 171 -7.03 7.48 -14.92
C CYS A 171 -6.93 8.88 -15.49
N GLU A 172 -6.78 8.99 -16.80
CA GLU A 172 -6.96 10.24 -17.54
C GLU A 172 -8.42 10.34 -17.98
N ILE A 173 -9.00 11.51 -17.72
CA ILE A 173 -10.39 11.82 -18.03
C ILE A 173 -10.40 12.94 -19.06
N ALA A 174 -11.02 12.70 -20.22
CA ALA A 174 -11.18 13.69 -21.28
C ALA A 174 -12.67 13.91 -21.59
N PHE A 175 -13.03 15.17 -21.92
CA PHE A 175 -14.36 15.59 -22.36
C PHE A 175 -14.28 16.12 -23.79
N PRO A 176 -14.23 15.24 -24.81
CA PRO A 176 -13.87 15.63 -26.18
C PRO A 176 -14.84 16.64 -26.82
N ASN A 177 -16.07 16.71 -26.32
CA ASN A 177 -17.14 17.53 -26.87
C ASN A 177 -17.36 18.83 -26.07
N HIS A 178 -16.53 19.12 -25.06
CA HIS A 178 -16.51 20.41 -24.37
C HIS A 178 -15.57 21.35 -25.13
N HIS A 179 -16.15 22.37 -25.77
CA HIS A 179 -15.45 23.45 -26.46
C HIS A 179 -15.56 24.76 -25.66
#